data_AF-A0A2A9DSS1-F1
#
_entry.id   AF-A0A2A9DSS1-F1
#
_cell.length_a   1.000
_cell.length_b   1.000
_cell.length_c   1.000
_cell.angle_alpha   90.00
_cell.angle_beta   90.00
_cell.angle_gamma   90.00
#
_symmetry.space_group_name_H-M   'P 1'
#
loop_
_entity.id
_entity.type
_entity.pdbx_description
1 polymer ?
#
loop_
_entity_poly.entity_id
_entity_poly.type
_entity_poly.pdbx_seq_one_letter_code
_entity_poly.pdbx_strand_id
1 'polypeptide(L)'
;MYHHYLRWYTGGMPTVLPRFQVTRTDEVERALQIARERWPDATRGELVTRLFTTGAAAVADEIEARRQRRLEAVDFASGILDVAYETDYLQNLREDWPE
;
A
#
# COMPACT_ATOMS: atom_id res chain seq x y z
N MET A 1 -25.91 -25.81 48.82
CA MET A 1 -25.55 -24.42 49.12
C MET A 1 -24.13 -24.19 48.64
N TYR A 2 -23.96 -23.62 47.44
CA TYR A 2 -22.66 -23.23 46.90
C TYR A 2 -22.76 -21.76 46.52
N HIS A 3 -21.96 -20.92 47.17
CA HIS A 3 -21.77 -19.51 46.86
C HIS A 3 -20.43 -19.34 46.14
N HIS A 4 -20.44 -18.95 44.87
CA HIS A 4 -19.32 -18.27 44.20
C HIS A 4 -19.92 -17.24 43.22
N TYR A 5 -20.18 -16.01 43.70
CA TYR A 5 -19.30 -14.83 43.68
C TYR A 5 -19.09 -14.23 42.27
N LEU A 6 -19.76 -13.07 42.08
CA LEU A 6 -19.40 -11.91 41.26
C LEU A 6 -19.28 -12.08 39.74
N ARG A 7 -20.41 -11.97 39.06
CA ARG A 7 -20.51 -11.75 37.61
C ARG A 7 -20.71 -10.26 37.30
N TRP A 8 -19.61 -9.50 37.28
CA TRP A 8 -19.49 -8.16 36.68
C TRP A 8 -18.03 -8.10 36.17
N TYR A 9 -17.71 -8.13 34.87
CA TYR A 9 -17.87 -7.07 33.88
C TYR A 9 -18.01 -7.66 32.46
N THR A 10 -19.19 -7.55 31.84
CA THR A 10 -19.37 -7.68 30.39
C THR A 10 -19.99 -6.40 29.83
N GLY A 11 -19.40 -5.25 30.17
CA GLY A 11 -19.65 -4.00 29.47
C GLY A 11 -18.53 -3.83 28.44
N GLY A 12 -18.81 -4.08 27.17
CA GLY A 12 -17.83 -3.91 26.11
C GLY A 12 -17.32 -2.47 26.08
N MET A 13 -16.01 -2.27 26.24
CA MET A 13 -15.38 -1.00 25.94
C MET A 13 -15.62 -0.66 24.45
N PRO A 14 -16.31 0.43 24.11
CA PRO A 14 -16.55 0.81 22.73
C PRO A 14 -15.26 1.42 22.18
N THR A 15 -14.31 0.59 21.76
CA THR A 15 -13.31 1.06 20.80
C THR A 15 -14.07 1.25 19.48
N VAL A 16 -14.38 2.51 19.13
CA VAL A 16 -15.13 2.91 17.93
C VAL A 16 -14.54 2.30 16.65
N LEU A 17 -13.25 1.94 16.67
CA LEU A 17 -12.55 1.30 15.57
C LEU A 17 -12.47 -0.22 15.75
N PRO A 18 -12.74 -1.01 14.69
CA PRO A 18 -12.51 -2.45 14.68
C PRO A 18 -11.06 -2.80 15.04
N ARG A 19 -10.87 -3.83 15.86
CA ARG A 19 -9.55 -4.33 16.23
C ARG A 19 -9.10 -5.35 15.19
N PHE A 20 -7.87 -5.22 14.71
CA PHE A 20 -7.19 -6.28 13.96
C PHE A 20 -6.48 -7.21 14.96
N GLN A 21 -6.62 -8.52 14.75
CA GLN A 21 -5.87 -9.52 15.51
C GLN A 21 -4.57 -9.82 14.78
N VAL A 22 -3.44 -9.68 15.46
CA VAL A 22 -2.11 -10.02 14.93
C VAL A 22 -1.43 -10.93 15.93
N THR A 23 -1.04 -12.12 15.47
CA THR A 23 -0.25 -13.06 16.26
C THR A 23 1.19 -12.57 16.34
N ARG A 24 1.78 -12.56 17.53
CA ARG A 24 3.21 -12.28 17.72
C ARG A 24 4.03 -13.47 17.24
N THR A 25 4.33 -13.48 15.96
CA THR A 25 5.34 -14.37 15.38
C THR A 25 6.74 -13.80 15.61
N ASP A 26 7.78 -14.61 15.41
CA ASP A 26 9.17 -14.16 15.51
C ASP A 26 9.48 -13.01 14.53
N GLU A 27 8.82 -13.01 13.37
CA GLU A 27 8.93 -11.93 12.37
C GLU A 27 8.35 -10.62 12.88
N VAL A 28 7.17 -10.68 13.51
CA VAL A 28 6.53 -9.51 14.14
C VAL A 28 7.41 -8.98 15.27
N GLU A 29 8.01 -9.86 16.07
CA GLU A 29 8.91 -9.44 17.15
C GLU A 29 10.17 -8.77 16.61
N ARG A 30 10.79 -9.35 15.57
CA ARG A 30 11.95 -8.76 14.90
C ARG A 30 11.64 -7.39 14.31
N ALA A 31 10.49 -7.24 13.65
CA ALA A 31 10.05 -5.95 13.11
C ALA A 31 9.89 -4.90 14.22
N LEU A 32 9.33 -5.28 15.37
CA LEU A 32 9.21 -4.39 16.53
C LEU A 32 10.57 -4.03 17.17
N GLN A 33 11.53 -4.96 17.17
CA GLN A 33 12.89 -4.68 17.63
C GLN A 33 13.57 -3.63 16.75
N ILE A 34 13.53 -3.81 15.41
CA ILE A 34 14.06 -2.83 14.45
C ILE A 34 13.36 -1.47 14.62
N ALA A 35 12.04 -1.49 14.82
CA ALA A 35 11.28 -0.26 15.06
C ALA A 35 11.71 0.45 16.34
N ARG A 36 12.07 -0.30 17.39
CA ARG A 36 12.59 0.25 18.65
C ARG A 36 13.92 0.97 18.46
N GLU A 37 14.81 0.42 17.65
CA GLU A 37 16.10 1.05 17.35
C GLU A 37 15.91 2.40 16.66
N ARG A 38 14.91 2.49 15.77
CA ARG A 38 14.57 3.73 15.06
C ARG A 38 13.77 4.72 15.93
N TRP A 39 12.95 4.22 16.85
CA TRP A 39 12.05 5.01 17.70
C TRP A 39 12.11 4.51 19.15
N PRO A 40 13.19 4.82 19.89
CA PRO A 40 13.46 4.24 21.20
C PRO A 40 12.41 4.62 22.25
N ASP A 41 11.88 5.84 22.18
CA ASP A 41 10.93 6.38 23.17
C ASP A 41 9.46 6.03 22.87
N ALA A 42 9.19 5.32 21.77
CA ALA A 42 7.83 4.99 21.37
C ALA A 42 7.28 3.77 22.13
N THR A 43 6.02 3.86 22.54
CA THR A 43 5.25 2.74 23.08
C THR A 43 5.04 1.68 22.00
N ARG A 44 4.70 0.44 22.41
CA ARG A 44 4.47 -0.65 21.45
C ARG A 44 3.36 -0.34 20.45
N GLY A 45 2.28 0.32 20.89
CA GLY A 45 1.18 0.73 20.01
C GLY A 45 1.66 1.72 18.95
N GLU A 46 2.43 2.71 19.35
CA GLU A 46 3.01 3.70 18.44
C GLU A 46 4.00 3.06 17.46
N LEU A 47 4.81 2.09 17.88
CA LEU A 47 5.69 1.34 16.99
C LEU A 47 4.90 0.59 15.91
N VAL A 48 3.81 -0.08 16.29
CA VAL A 48 2.93 -0.77 15.34
C VAL A 48 2.32 0.21 14.35
N THR A 49 1.79 1.34 14.83
CA THR A 49 1.24 2.38 13.96
C THR A 49 2.28 2.93 12.99
N ARG A 50 3.49 3.26 13.47
CA ARG A 50 4.58 3.79 12.64
C ARG A 50 5.06 2.78 11.60
N LEU A 51 5.12 1.49 11.95
CA LEU A 51 5.44 0.42 11.01
C LEU A 51 4.38 0.33 9.91
N PHE A 52 3.09 0.36 10.26
CA PHE A 52 2.01 0.34 9.26
C PHE A 52 2.06 1.54 8.33
N THR A 53 2.25 2.75 8.86
CA THR A 53 2.31 3.96 8.03
C THR A 53 3.55 3.97 7.13
N THR A 54 4.69 3.49 7.64
CA THR A 54 5.93 3.39 6.86
C THR A 54 5.80 2.34 5.76
N GLY A 55 5.22 1.17 6.07
CA GLY A 55 4.96 0.12 5.09
C GLY A 55 3.97 0.57 4.02
N ALA A 56 2.92 1.28 4.40
CA ALA A 56 1.95 1.84 3.45
C ALA A 56 2.60 2.83 2.48
N ALA A 57 3.48 3.71 2.97
CA ALA A 57 4.23 4.63 2.13
C ALA A 57 5.14 3.89 1.13
N ALA A 58 5.91 2.90 1.61
CA ALA A 58 6.77 2.10 0.75
C ALA A 58 5.99 1.37 -0.36
N VAL A 59 4.85 0.76 -0.01
CA VAL A 59 3.98 0.10 -1.00
C VAL A 59 3.42 1.10 -2.01
N ALA A 60 3.02 2.31 -1.57
CA ALA A 60 2.55 3.35 -2.48
C ALA A 60 3.64 3.80 -3.46
N ASP A 61 4.88 3.98 -2.97
CA ASP A 61 6.02 4.35 -3.79
C ASP A 61 6.35 3.27 -4.83
N GLU A 62 6.28 1.99 -4.46
CA GLU A 62 6.45 0.87 -5.39
C GLU A 62 5.39 0.84 -6.49
N ILE A 63 4.14 1.10 -6.12
CA ILE A 63 3.01 1.18 -7.07
C ILE A 63 3.24 2.33 -8.05
N GLU A 64 3.61 3.52 -7.58
CA GLU A 64 3.85 4.67 -8.44
C GLU A 64 5.07 4.46 -9.33
N ALA A 65 6.17 3.92 -8.80
CA ALA A 65 7.34 3.58 -9.60
C ALA A 65 7.02 2.56 -10.71
N ARG A 66 6.13 1.58 -10.43
CA ARG A 66 5.65 0.64 -11.46
C ARG A 66 4.79 1.35 -12.51
N ARG A 67 3.94 2.29 -12.10
CA ARG A 67 3.11 3.08 -13.00
C ARG A 67 3.97 3.94 -13.92
N GLN A 68 4.98 4.64 -13.38
CA GLN A 68 5.89 5.48 -14.16
C GLN A 68 6.67 4.66 -15.19
N ARG A 69 7.28 3.52 -14.78
CA ARG A 69 7.95 2.62 -15.72
C ARG A 69 7.06 2.14 -16.86
N ARG A 70 5.76 1.91 -16.58
CA ARG A 70 4.80 1.56 -17.62
C ARG A 70 4.55 2.72 -18.58
N LEU A 71 4.39 3.95 -18.06
CA LEU A 71 4.17 5.13 -18.88
C LEU A 71 5.40 5.42 -19.77
N GLU A 72 6.61 5.35 -19.21
CA GLU A 72 7.86 5.49 -19.97
C GLU A 72 7.98 4.47 -21.09
N ALA A 73 7.60 3.20 -20.84
CA ALA A 73 7.62 2.16 -21.87
C ALA A 73 6.60 2.42 -22.99
N VAL A 74 5.42 2.96 -22.66
CA VAL A 74 4.40 3.34 -23.66
C VAL A 74 4.87 4.54 -24.47
N ASP A 75 5.41 5.56 -23.81
CA ASP A 75 5.94 6.77 -24.47
C ASP A 75 7.08 6.41 -25.43
N PHE A 76 8.04 5.60 -24.99
CA PHE A 76 9.13 5.11 -25.82
C PHE A 76 8.62 4.32 -27.04
N ALA A 77 7.64 3.43 -26.86
CA ALA A 77 7.06 2.66 -27.95
C ALA A 77 6.28 3.56 -28.94
N SER A 78 5.58 4.58 -28.44
CA SER A 78 4.88 5.56 -29.29
C SER A 78 5.87 6.38 -30.11
N GLY A 79 6.97 6.84 -29.49
CA GLY A 79 8.00 7.62 -30.19
C GLY A 79 8.71 6.82 -31.29
N ILE A 80 8.81 5.49 -31.19
CA ILE A 80 9.30 4.64 -32.29
C ILE A 80 8.36 4.70 -33.50
N LEU A 81 7.04 4.76 -33.27
CA LEU A 81 6.06 4.82 -34.35
C LEU A 81 6.08 6.20 -35.04
N ASP A 82 6.35 7.28 -34.32
CA ASP A 82 6.53 8.61 -34.90
C ASP A 82 7.73 8.69 -35.86
N VAL A 83 8.77 7.85 -35.65
CA VAL A 83 9.89 7.73 -36.60
C VAL A 83 9.52 6.85 -37.81
N ALA A 84 8.62 5.89 -37.62
CA ALA A 84 8.22 4.93 -38.65
C ALA A 84 7.15 5.47 -39.60
N TYR A 85 6.36 6.47 -39.18
CA TYR A 85 5.26 7.04 -39.95
C TYR A 85 5.47 8.54 -40.17
N GLU A 86 5.31 8.99 -41.42
CA GLU A 86 5.37 10.42 -41.75
C GLU A 86 4.26 11.19 -41.02
N THR A 87 4.47 12.48 -40.77
CA THR A 87 3.56 13.34 -40.00
C THR A 87 2.13 13.35 -40.56
N ASP A 88 1.98 13.19 -41.87
CA ASP A 88 0.68 13.18 -42.56
C ASP A 88 0.12 11.77 -42.80
N TYR A 89 0.82 10.72 -42.35
CA TYR A 89 0.46 9.31 -42.59
C TYR A 89 -0.97 8.99 -42.11
N LEU A 90 -1.35 9.46 -40.92
CA LEU A 90 -2.70 9.23 -40.39
C LEU A 90 -3.78 10.00 -41.16
N GLN A 91 -3.44 11.14 -41.77
CA GLN A 91 -4.39 11.90 -42.59
C GLN A 91 -4.59 11.18 -43.93
N ASN A 92 -3.49 10.80 -44.58
CA ASN A 92 -3.50 10.04 -45.83
C ASN A 92 -4.25 8.70 -45.68
N LEU A 93 -4.03 7.98 -44.57
CA LEU A 93 -4.73 6.72 -44.29
C LEU A 93 -6.26 6.91 -44.12
N ARG A 94 -6.70 8.06 -43.61
CA ARG A 94 -8.13 8.36 -43.46
C ARG A 94 -8.79 8.75 -44.78
N GLU A 95 -8.04 9.36 -45.69
CA GLU A 95 -8.52 9.67 -47.05
C GLU A 95 -8.70 8.40 -47.90
N ASP A 96 -7.87 7.38 -47.67
CA ASP A 96 -7.93 6.09 -48.39
C ASP A 96 -9.13 5.20 -47.99
N TRP A 97 -9.91 5.57 -46.97
CA TRP A 97 -11.10 4.82 -46.56
C TRP A 97 -12.37 5.68 -46.61
N PRO A 98 -13.03 5.77 -47.77
CA PRO A 98 -14.35 6.41 -47.85
C PRO A 98 -15.40 5.54 -47.12
N GLU A 99 -16.44 6.19 -46.56
CA GLU A 99 -17.53 5.57 -45.79
C GLU A 99 -18.17 4.33 -46.45
#